data_AF-A0A0K2ZRJ7-F1
#
_entry.id   AF-A0A0K2ZRJ7-F1
#
_cell.length_a   1.000
_cell.length_b   1.000
_cell.length_c   1.000
_cell.angle_alpha   90.00
_cell.angle_beta   90.00
_cell.angle_gamma   90.00
#
_symmetry.space_group_name_H-M   'P 1'
#
loop_
_entity.id
_entity.type
_entity.pdbx_description
1 polymer ?
#
loop_
_entity_poly.entity_id
_entity_poly.type
_entity_poly.pdbx_seq_one_letter_code
_entity_poly.pdbx_strand_id
1 'polypeptide(L)'
;MAALVCMAAVFAGASRAFLTSVMFAFETTQQPHALLPLLGACAAAYLVSGLTMRHTIMTEKIARRGVRVPSDYAADYLDRIAVGEACSREVVALRGDESLAEVRARLNAGGAAFRHQGFPVVDAAGHAIGVITRRDLLDPQWHADTRIGALLKRPLLAVREDHSLREAADHMVEADVGRLVVVGRAPPHAMVGILTRGDLLAAHAQRLRQARHVDRKFRSNARPQA
;
A
#
# COMPACT_ATOMS: atom_id res chain seq x y z
N MET A 1 -12.71 7.12 49.59
CA MET A 1 -11.78 6.49 48.63
C MET A 1 -12.47 5.66 47.55
N ALA A 2 -13.36 4.72 47.89
CA ALA A 2 -14.02 3.87 46.87
C ALA A 2 -14.73 4.65 45.75
N ALA A 3 -15.46 5.72 46.08
CA ALA A 3 -16.16 6.55 45.08
C ALA A 3 -15.22 7.18 44.05
N LEU A 4 -14.07 7.70 44.48
CA LEU A 4 -13.04 8.27 43.60
C LEU A 4 -12.47 7.20 42.66
N VAL A 5 -12.15 6.03 43.22
CA VAL A 5 -11.60 4.90 42.47
C VAL A 5 -12.58 4.44 41.39
N CYS A 6 -13.87 4.33 41.73
CA CYS A 6 -14.92 4.00 40.76
C CYS A 6 -15.05 5.07 39.68
N MET A 7 -15.05 6.36 40.04
CA MET A 7 -15.14 7.46 39.07
C MET A 7 -13.97 7.42 38.07
N ALA A 8 -12.74 7.29 38.58
CA ALA A 8 -11.54 7.21 37.75
C ALA A 8 -11.56 5.96 36.85
N ALA A 9 -11.99 4.81 37.37
CA ALA A 9 -12.08 3.56 36.62
C ALA A 9 -13.12 3.63 35.49
N VAL A 10 -14.29 4.23 35.73
CA VAL A 10 -15.33 4.42 34.70
C VAL A 10 -14.79 5.32 33.57
N PHE A 11 -14.12 6.42 33.92
CA PHE A 11 -13.55 7.32 32.92
C PHE A 11 -12.42 6.65 32.12
N ALA A 12 -11.52 5.92 32.80
CA ALA A 12 -10.45 5.14 32.16
C ALA A 12 -11.02 4.08 31.19
N GLY A 13 -12.10 3.40 31.56
CA GLY A 13 -12.78 2.42 30.71
C GLY A 13 -13.44 3.05 29.49
N ALA A 14 -14.20 4.13 29.67
CA ALA A 14 -14.96 4.77 28.58
C ALA A 14 -14.07 5.47 27.54
N SER A 15 -12.97 6.10 28.00
CA SER A 15 -12.06 6.88 27.15
C SER A 15 -10.81 6.12 26.70
N ARG A 16 -10.49 4.99 27.36
CA ARG A 16 -9.19 4.30 27.27
C ARG A 16 -7.99 5.16 27.71
N ALA A 17 -8.21 6.21 28.49
CA ALA A 17 -7.14 7.06 29.04
C ALA A 17 -6.67 6.57 30.42
N PHE A 18 -6.05 5.39 30.50
CA PHE A 18 -5.63 4.76 31.76
C PHE A 18 -4.71 5.66 32.61
N LEU A 19 -3.56 6.06 32.07
CA LEU A 19 -2.55 6.82 32.82
C LEU A 19 -3.08 8.20 33.24
N THR A 20 -3.78 8.87 32.33
CA THR A 20 -4.37 10.20 32.58
C THR A 20 -5.40 10.16 33.70
N SER A 21 -6.26 9.14 33.74
CA SER A 21 -7.29 8.98 34.78
C SER A 21 -6.68 8.74 36.15
N VAL A 22 -5.63 7.91 36.21
CA VAL A 22 -4.90 7.62 37.46
C VAL A 22 -4.17 8.87 37.95
N MET A 23 -3.46 9.57 37.07
CA MET A 23 -2.74 10.81 37.42
C MET A 23 -3.68 11.90 37.90
N PHE A 24 -4.81 12.12 37.22
CA PHE A 24 -5.78 13.14 37.63
C PHE A 24 -6.36 12.86 39.02
N ALA A 25 -6.74 11.61 39.31
CA ALA A 25 -7.25 11.21 40.61
C ALA A 25 -6.18 11.32 41.71
N PHE A 26 -4.93 10.96 41.40
CA PHE A 26 -3.80 11.10 42.31
C PHE A 26 -3.49 12.57 42.61
N GLU A 27 -3.38 13.40 41.58
CA GLU A 27 -3.04 14.82 41.71
C GLU A 27 -4.11 15.60 42.47
N THR A 28 -5.40 15.33 42.21
CA THR A 28 -6.51 16.00 42.89
C THR A 28 -6.58 15.64 44.38
N THR A 29 -6.16 14.42 44.74
CA THR A 29 -6.25 13.96 46.14
C THR A 29 -4.96 14.08 46.93
N GLN A 30 -3.79 14.11 46.26
CA GLN A 30 -2.46 14.12 46.88
C GLN A 30 -2.27 13.01 47.94
N GLN A 31 -3.00 11.89 47.83
CA GLN A 31 -2.96 10.79 48.80
C GLN A 31 -2.21 9.58 48.21
N PRO A 32 -0.99 9.25 48.71
CA PRO A 32 -0.19 8.14 48.20
C PRO A 32 -0.86 6.78 48.36
N HIS A 33 -1.62 6.60 49.45
CA HIS A 33 -2.32 5.36 49.74
C HIS A 33 -3.42 5.02 48.72
N ALA A 34 -3.88 5.99 47.93
CA ALA A 34 -4.88 5.80 46.88
C ALA A 34 -4.33 5.13 45.62
N LEU A 35 -3.00 5.17 45.43
CA LEU A 35 -2.37 4.92 44.13
C LEU A 35 -2.52 3.46 43.68
N LEU A 36 -2.22 2.51 44.58
CA LEU A 36 -2.37 1.07 44.33
C LEU A 36 -3.81 0.68 43.92
N PRO A 37 -4.87 1.04 44.69
CA PRO A 37 -6.24 0.73 44.31
C PRO A 37 -6.70 1.45 43.05
N LEU A 38 -6.22 2.68 42.78
CA LEU A 38 -6.51 3.39 41.53
C LEU A 38 -5.94 2.67 40.31
N LEU A 39 -4.66 2.28 40.35
CA LEU A 39 -4.01 1.54 39.28
C LEU A 39 -4.74 0.23 39.00
N GLY A 40 -5.07 -0.55 40.04
CA GLY A 40 -5.76 -1.82 39.90
C GLY A 40 -7.15 -1.69 39.27
N ALA A 41 -7.97 -0.75 39.77
CA ALA A 41 -9.33 -0.56 39.26
C ALA A 41 -9.33 0.00 37.83
N CYS A 42 -8.50 1.00 37.53
CA CYS A 42 -8.38 1.57 36.19
C CYS A 42 -7.84 0.55 35.18
N ALA A 43 -6.88 -0.30 35.57
CA ALA A 43 -6.34 -1.34 34.71
C ALA A 43 -7.40 -2.41 34.40
N ALA A 44 -8.15 -2.86 35.41
CA ALA A 44 -9.26 -3.81 35.23
C ALA A 44 -10.35 -3.23 34.30
N ALA A 45 -10.76 -1.99 34.53
CA ALA A 45 -11.75 -1.31 33.68
C ALA A 45 -11.25 -1.13 32.24
N TYR A 46 -9.97 -0.76 32.06
CA TYR A 46 -9.34 -0.65 30.74
C TYR A 46 -9.29 -1.99 30.01
N LEU A 47 -8.93 -3.08 30.69
CA LEU A 47 -8.91 -4.44 30.14
C LEU A 47 -10.30 -4.90 29.71
N VAL A 48 -11.30 -4.73 30.58
CA VAL A 48 -12.69 -5.09 30.27
C VAL A 48 -13.20 -4.28 29.08
N SER A 49 -12.97 -2.97 29.06
CA SER A 49 -13.31 -2.10 27.91
C SER A 49 -12.55 -2.49 26.63
N GLY A 50 -11.28 -2.87 26.76
CA GLY A 50 -10.43 -3.39 25.68
C GLY A 50 -11.04 -4.63 25.01
N LEU A 51 -11.56 -5.55 25.82
CA LEU A 51 -12.11 -6.82 25.37
C LEU A 51 -13.57 -6.74 24.89
N THR A 52 -14.37 -5.81 25.43
CA THR A 52 -15.82 -5.72 25.15
C THR A 52 -16.20 -4.62 24.17
N MET A 53 -15.52 -3.46 24.18
CA MET A 53 -15.84 -2.32 23.32
C MET A 53 -14.93 -2.27 22.10
N ARG A 54 -15.51 -2.04 20.91
CA ARG A 54 -14.74 -1.84 19.67
C ARG A 54 -14.21 -0.41 19.53
N HIS A 55 -14.97 0.57 20.01
CA HIS A 55 -14.65 1.99 19.95
C HIS A 55 -14.81 2.63 21.33
N THR A 56 -13.98 3.62 21.61
CA THR A 56 -14.10 4.47 22.81
C THR A 56 -15.26 5.44 22.63
N ILE A 57 -15.71 6.06 23.73
CA ILE A 57 -16.80 7.06 23.68
C ILE A 57 -16.48 8.22 22.71
N MET A 58 -15.19 8.57 22.56
CA MET A 58 -14.71 9.62 21.65
C MET A 58 -14.74 9.20 20.18
N THR A 59 -14.55 7.92 19.88
CA THR A 59 -14.42 7.40 18.52
C THR A 59 -15.74 6.83 17.99
N GLU A 60 -16.65 6.43 18.87
CA GLU A 60 -17.97 5.88 18.54
C GLU A 60 -18.82 6.84 17.70
N LYS A 61 -18.82 8.14 17.99
CA LYS A 61 -19.60 9.13 17.22
C LYS A 61 -19.08 9.30 15.80
N ILE A 62 -17.76 9.17 15.61
CA ILE A 62 -17.12 9.23 14.30
C ILE A 62 -17.42 7.94 13.53
N ALA A 63 -17.31 6.79 14.20
CA ALA A 63 -17.66 5.48 13.64
C ALA A 63 -19.13 5.44 13.16
N ARG A 64 -20.06 6.01 13.94
CA ARG A 64 -21.49 6.12 13.57
C ARG A 64 -21.76 6.99 12.34
N ARG A 65 -20.85 7.89 11.97
CA ARG A 65 -20.92 8.69 10.73
C ARG A 65 -20.36 7.94 9.51
N GLY A 66 -20.04 6.65 9.66
CA GLY A 66 -19.50 5.81 8.59
C GLY A 66 -18.01 6.02 8.31
N VAL A 67 -17.34 6.91 9.06
CA VAL A 67 -15.90 7.13 8.94
C VAL A 67 -15.19 6.05 9.74
N ARG A 68 -14.38 5.23 9.08
CA ARG A 68 -13.52 4.26 9.76
C ARG A 68 -12.48 5.01 10.56
N VAL A 69 -12.64 5.04 11.88
CA VAL A 69 -11.60 5.49 12.78
C VAL A 69 -10.46 4.47 12.69
N PRO A 70 -9.24 4.86 12.27
CA PRO A 70 -8.11 3.95 12.26
C PRO A 70 -7.86 3.49 13.70
N SER A 71 -8.31 2.29 14.06
CA SER A 71 -8.00 1.67 15.35
C SER A 71 -6.58 1.15 15.38
N ASP A 72 -6.05 0.86 14.20
CA ASP A 72 -4.76 0.25 14.03
C ASP A 72 -3.80 1.34 13.58
N TYR A 73 -2.68 1.46 14.30
CA TYR A 73 -1.39 1.92 13.76
C TYR A 73 -0.91 0.93 12.67
N ALA A 74 -1.79 0.52 11.76
CA ALA A 74 -1.45 -0.31 10.64
C ALA A 74 -0.80 0.60 9.61
N ALA A 75 0.53 0.62 9.61
CA ALA A 75 1.32 1.20 8.53
C ALA A 75 0.75 0.71 7.19
N ASP A 76 0.54 1.63 6.25
CA ASP A 76 0.07 1.26 4.93
C ASP A 76 1.08 0.26 4.34
N TYR A 77 0.58 -0.90 3.97
CA TYR A 77 1.43 -1.99 3.50
C TYR A 77 2.15 -1.63 2.20
N LEU A 78 1.50 -0.88 1.30
CA LEU A 78 2.13 -0.45 0.06
C LEU A 78 3.25 0.57 0.31
N ASP A 79 3.16 1.32 1.42
CA ASP A 79 4.18 2.29 1.79
C ASP A 79 5.47 1.63 2.32
N ARG A 80 5.41 0.34 2.67
CA ARG A 80 6.55 -0.43 3.17
C ARG A 80 7.31 -1.20 2.10
N ILE A 81 6.80 -1.24 0.86
CA ILE A 81 7.41 -1.99 -0.24
C ILE A 81 8.00 -0.99 -1.22
N ALA A 82 9.28 -1.14 -1.53
CA ALA A 82 9.93 -0.34 -2.56
C ALA A 82 9.50 -0.79 -3.96
N VAL A 83 9.38 0.17 -4.89
CA VAL A 83 9.06 -0.11 -6.29
C VAL A 83 10.02 -1.14 -6.89
N GLY A 84 11.31 -1.03 -6.58
CA GLY A 84 12.35 -1.93 -7.10
C GLY A 84 12.20 -3.40 -6.68
N GLU A 85 11.43 -3.68 -5.64
CA GLU A 85 11.13 -5.04 -5.16
C GLU A 85 9.95 -5.69 -5.90
N ALA A 86 8.99 -4.89 -6.35
CA ALA A 86 7.78 -5.38 -7.01
C ALA A 86 7.78 -5.20 -8.53
N CYS A 87 8.66 -4.37 -9.09
CA CYS A 87 8.69 -4.11 -10.52
C CYS A 87 9.17 -5.33 -11.32
N SER A 88 8.69 -5.44 -12.56
CA SER A 88 9.21 -6.40 -13.52
C SER A 88 10.48 -5.86 -14.18
N ARG A 89 11.58 -6.62 -14.09
CA ARG A 89 12.89 -6.26 -14.65
C ARG A 89 13.11 -6.80 -16.06
N GLU A 90 12.46 -7.91 -16.41
CA GLU A 90 12.48 -8.45 -17.77
C GLU A 90 11.48 -7.67 -18.64
N VAL A 91 11.94 -6.56 -19.20
CA VAL A 91 11.09 -5.67 -19.99
C VAL A 91 11.51 -5.68 -21.44
N VAL A 92 10.57 -5.99 -22.33
CA VAL A 92 10.76 -5.80 -23.77
C VAL A 92 10.51 -4.34 -24.11
N ALA A 93 11.57 -3.64 -24.50
CA ALA A 93 11.49 -2.28 -25.01
C ALA A 93 11.36 -2.26 -26.54
N LEU A 94 10.63 -1.27 -27.05
CA LEU A 94 10.56 -0.96 -28.48
C LEU A 94 11.45 0.24 -28.76
N ARG A 95 12.11 0.27 -29.91
CA ARG A 95 12.87 1.48 -30.27
C ARG A 95 11.95 2.48 -30.95
N GLY A 96 12.13 3.77 -30.65
CA GLY A 96 11.31 4.83 -31.23
C GLY A 96 11.42 4.94 -32.76
N ASP A 97 12.54 4.47 -33.32
CA ASP A 97 12.80 4.40 -34.76
C ASP A 97 12.27 3.13 -35.41
N GLU A 98 11.71 2.15 -34.71
CA GLU A 98 11.09 0.97 -35.36
C GLU A 98 9.83 1.36 -36.14
N SER A 99 9.55 0.65 -37.24
CA SER A 99 8.28 0.81 -37.96
C SER A 99 7.16 0.03 -37.26
N LEU A 100 5.94 0.56 -37.34
CA LEU A 100 4.77 -0.10 -36.78
C LEU A 100 4.51 -1.48 -37.40
N ALA A 101 4.83 -1.65 -38.69
CA ALA A 101 4.73 -2.92 -39.41
C ALA A 101 5.58 -4.03 -38.76
N GLU A 102 6.85 -3.74 -38.49
CA GLU A 102 7.79 -4.69 -37.88
C GLU A 102 7.32 -5.07 -36.46
N VAL A 103 6.88 -4.07 -35.67
CA VAL A 103 6.37 -4.33 -34.33
C VAL A 103 5.11 -5.19 -34.37
N ARG A 104 4.16 -4.92 -35.27
CA ARG A 104 2.94 -5.73 -35.45
C ARG A 104 3.27 -7.16 -35.86
N ALA A 105 4.25 -7.36 -36.75
CA ALA A 105 4.70 -8.70 -37.15
C ALA A 105 5.25 -9.49 -35.95
N ARG A 106 6.10 -8.87 -35.12
CA ARG A 106 6.63 -9.50 -33.89
C ARG A 106 5.54 -9.80 -32.86
N LEU A 107 4.56 -8.91 -32.70
CA LEU A 107 3.40 -9.14 -31.81
C LEU A 107 2.56 -10.35 -32.26
N ASN A 108 2.39 -10.54 -33.57
CA ASN A 108 1.63 -11.63 -34.15
C ASN A 108 2.38 -12.96 -34.14
N ALA A 109 3.71 -12.93 -34.21
CA ALA A 109 4.56 -14.11 -34.10
C ALA A 109 4.47 -14.80 -32.71
N GLY A 110 3.89 -14.13 -31.71
CA GLY A 110 3.42 -14.79 -30.48
C GLY A 110 4.51 -15.17 -29.47
N GLY A 111 5.72 -14.61 -29.59
CA GLY A 111 6.79 -14.85 -28.62
C GLY A 111 6.36 -14.49 -27.19
N ALA A 112 6.81 -15.26 -26.18
CA ALA A 112 6.46 -15.05 -24.77
C ALA A 112 6.74 -13.62 -24.29
N ALA A 113 7.80 -13.01 -24.82
CA ALA A 113 8.24 -11.65 -24.55
C ALA A 113 7.24 -10.56 -25.04
N PHE A 114 6.31 -10.90 -25.92
CA PHE A 114 5.31 -9.99 -26.50
C PHE A 114 3.89 -10.18 -25.94
N ARG A 115 3.74 -10.91 -24.83
CA ARG A 115 2.45 -11.10 -24.15
C ARG A 115 2.03 -9.89 -23.29
N HIS A 116 2.94 -8.96 -23.05
CA HIS A 116 2.66 -7.77 -22.26
C HIS A 116 1.65 -6.84 -22.98
N GLN A 117 0.85 -6.12 -22.19
CA GLN A 117 -0.14 -5.19 -22.74
C GLN A 117 0.44 -3.81 -23.09
N GLY A 118 1.72 -3.58 -22.85
CA GLY A 118 2.38 -2.34 -23.20
C GLY A 118 3.87 -2.40 -22.90
N PHE A 119 4.59 -1.54 -23.61
CA PHE A 119 6.00 -1.65 -23.85
C PHE A 119 6.62 -0.26 -23.69
N PRO A 120 7.69 -0.11 -22.90
CA PRO A 120 8.45 1.13 -22.92
C PRO A 120 9.05 1.35 -24.31
N VAL A 121 9.12 2.60 -24.71
CA VAL A 121 9.78 3.04 -25.94
C VAL A 121 11.08 3.71 -25.54
N VAL A 122 12.17 3.33 -26.20
CA VAL A 122 13.51 3.89 -25.96
C VAL A 122 14.04 4.66 -27.17
N ASP A 123 14.88 5.65 -26.92
CA ASP A 123 15.64 6.36 -27.94
C ASP A 123 16.86 5.54 -28.43
N ALA A 124 17.64 6.12 -29.35
CA ALA A 124 18.85 5.49 -29.89
C ALA A 124 19.97 5.32 -28.84
N ALA A 125 19.94 6.08 -27.75
CA ALA A 125 20.89 5.99 -26.64
C ALA A 125 20.42 5.00 -25.55
N GLY A 126 19.22 4.43 -25.68
CA GLY A 126 18.63 3.49 -24.73
C GLY A 126 17.86 4.13 -23.58
N HIS A 127 17.62 5.45 -23.60
CA HIS A 127 16.80 6.11 -22.60
C HIS A 127 15.33 5.89 -22.91
N ALA A 128 14.53 5.61 -21.87
CA ALA A 128 13.09 5.56 -22.01
C ALA A 128 12.56 6.96 -22.38
N ILE A 129 11.69 7.01 -23.38
CA ILE A 129 11.04 8.23 -23.86
C ILE A 129 9.51 8.19 -23.71
N GLY A 130 8.94 7.01 -23.44
CA GLY A 130 7.52 6.85 -23.21
C GLY A 130 7.11 5.40 -23.06
N VAL A 131 5.80 5.17 -23.03
CA VAL A 131 5.22 3.82 -22.99
C VAL A 131 4.07 3.76 -23.98
N ILE A 132 4.04 2.68 -24.77
CA ILE A 132 2.97 2.43 -25.73
C ILE A 132 2.22 1.15 -25.38
N THR A 133 0.89 1.15 -25.54
CA THR A 133 0.09 -0.04 -25.24
C THR A 133 -0.13 -0.89 -26.48
N ARG A 134 -0.44 -2.17 -26.27
CA ARG A 134 -0.83 -3.08 -27.36
C ARG A 134 -2.06 -2.56 -28.12
N ARG A 135 -2.97 -1.84 -27.44
CA ARG A 135 -4.13 -1.20 -28.07
C ARG A 135 -3.69 -0.12 -29.05
N ASP A 136 -2.74 0.74 -28.68
CA ASP A 136 -2.23 1.78 -29.59
C ASP A 136 -1.50 1.17 -30.79
N LEU A 137 -0.72 0.10 -30.56
CA LEU A 137 0.01 -0.60 -31.62
C LEU A 137 -0.93 -1.29 -32.63
N LEU A 138 -2.07 -1.81 -32.18
CA LEU A 138 -3.03 -2.52 -33.04
C LEU A 138 -4.12 -1.61 -33.60
N ASP A 139 -4.06 -0.31 -33.34
CA ASP A 139 -5.07 0.63 -33.79
C ASP A 139 -5.01 0.81 -35.32
N PRO A 140 -6.09 0.47 -36.06
CA PRO A 140 -6.09 0.50 -37.52
C PRO A 140 -5.96 1.91 -38.10
N GLN A 141 -6.11 2.97 -37.30
CA GLN A 141 -5.93 4.34 -37.77
C GLN A 141 -4.48 4.65 -38.21
N TRP A 142 -3.50 3.88 -37.73
CA TRP A 142 -2.08 4.12 -38.01
C TRP A 142 -1.56 3.34 -39.21
N HIS A 143 -0.87 4.05 -40.11
CA HIS A 143 -0.18 3.48 -41.26
C HIS A 143 1.00 2.59 -40.83
N ALA A 144 1.28 1.56 -41.62
CA ALA A 144 2.31 0.56 -41.35
C ALA A 144 3.72 1.18 -41.23
N ASP A 145 4.00 2.25 -41.97
CA ASP A 145 5.30 2.93 -42.00
C ASP A 145 5.48 3.96 -40.86
N THR A 146 4.45 4.14 -40.02
CA THR A 146 4.52 5.06 -38.88
C THR A 146 5.59 4.57 -37.89
N ARG A 147 6.45 5.48 -37.44
CA ARG A 147 7.48 5.18 -36.43
C ARG A 147 6.85 5.10 -35.04
N ILE A 148 7.33 4.17 -34.20
CA ILE A 148 6.79 3.98 -32.84
C ILE A 148 6.86 5.25 -31.99
N GLY A 149 7.94 6.04 -32.11
CA GLY A 149 8.08 7.29 -31.37
C GLY A 149 6.98 8.31 -31.67
N ALA A 150 6.44 8.34 -32.88
CA ALA A 150 5.36 9.25 -33.29
C ALA A 150 4.00 8.87 -32.67
N LEU A 151 3.85 7.65 -32.17
CA LEU A 151 2.64 7.16 -31.51
C LEU A 151 2.56 7.53 -30.03
N LEU A 152 3.63 8.11 -29.46
CA LEU A 152 3.66 8.53 -28.07
C LEU A 152 2.76 9.75 -27.85
N LYS A 153 1.66 9.56 -27.12
CA LYS A 153 0.66 10.60 -26.84
C LYS A 153 0.94 11.41 -25.57
N ARG A 154 1.79 10.89 -24.69
CA ARG A 154 2.04 11.45 -23.34
C ARG A 154 3.54 11.44 -23.05
N PRO A 155 4.02 12.39 -22.24
CA PRO A 155 5.40 12.36 -21.74
C PRO A 155 5.64 11.11 -20.89
N LEU A 156 6.90 10.70 -20.79
CA LEU A 156 7.30 9.59 -19.94
C LEU A 156 6.94 9.89 -18.48
N LEU A 157 6.17 8.98 -17.89
CA LEU A 157 5.97 8.91 -16.44
C LEU A 157 6.86 7.81 -15.87
N ALA A 158 7.82 8.22 -15.06
CA ALA A 158 8.79 7.36 -14.42
C ALA A 158 8.77 7.52 -12.91
N VAL A 159 9.12 6.44 -12.22
CA VAL A 159 9.25 6.37 -10.77
C VAL A 159 10.60 5.76 -10.42
N ARG A 160 11.22 6.20 -9.33
CA ARG A 160 12.51 5.66 -8.88
C ARG A 160 12.30 4.35 -8.14
N GLU A 161 13.27 3.45 -8.23
CA GLU A 161 13.21 2.13 -7.59
C GLU A 161 13.14 2.18 -6.04
N ASP A 162 13.50 3.30 -5.42
CA ASP A 162 13.44 3.53 -3.97
C ASP A 162 12.16 4.22 -3.49
N HIS A 163 11.29 4.68 -4.39
CA HIS A 163 9.95 5.14 -4.01
C HIS A 163 9.10 3.96 -3.51
N SER A 164 8.08 4.26 -2.72
CA SER A 164 7.15 3.26 -2.22
C SER A 164 6.09 2.89 -3.27
N LEU A 165 5.48 1.71 -3.12
CA LEU A 165 4.34 1.33 -3.97
C LEU A 165 3.12 2.24 -3.77
N ARG A 166 3.01 2.91 -2.61
CA ARG A 166 2.00 3.94 -2.39
C ARG A 166 2.24 5.13 -3.30
N GLU A 167 3.43 5.70 -3.27
CA GLU A 167 3.78 6.84 -4.14
C GLU A 167 3.57 6.50 -5.61
N ALA A 168 3.99 5.29 -6.04
CA ALA A 168 3.76 4.83 -7.40
C ALA A 168 2.26 4.67 -7.74
N ALA A 169 1.44 4.20 -6.80
CA ALA A 169 0.00 4.10 -7.01
C ALA A 169 -0.66 5.48 -7.13
N ASP A 170 -0.23 6.44 -6.31
CA ASP A 170 -0.76 7.81 -6.34
C ASP A 170 -0.41 8.48 -7.67
N HIS A 171 0.84 8.36 -8.15
CA HIS A 171 1.23 8.82 -9.50
C HIS A 171 0.43 8.15 -10.63
N MET A 172 0.12 6.84 -10.52
CA MET A 172 -0.72 6.15 -11.50
C MET A 172 -2.14 6.73 -11.54
N VAL A 173 -2.70 7.09 -10.39
CA VAL A 173 -4.05 7.68 -10.29
C VAL A 173 -4.05 9.12 -10.81
N GLU A 174 -3.11 9.95 -10.36
CA GLU A 174 -3.00 11.35 -10.76
C GLU A 174 -2.81 11.52 -12.27
N ALA A 175 -1.99 10.66 -12.88
CA ALA A 175 -1.72 10.71 -14.31
C ALA A 175 -2.71 9.87 -15.17
N ASP A 176 -3.68 9.20 -14.54
CA ASP A 176 -4.59 8.24 -15.17
C ASP A 176 -3.85 7.24 -16.09
N VAL A 177 -2.87 6.54 -15.51
CA VAL A 177 -2.06 5.53 -16.19
C VAL A 177 -2.07 4.20 -15.43
N GLY A 178 -1.99 3.10 -16.17
CA GLY A 178 -1.95 1.76 -15.56
C GLY A 178 -0.55 1.21 -15.30
N ARG A 179 0.49 1.98 -15.64
CA ARG A 179 1.88 1.54 -15.65
C ARG A 179 2.84 2.72 -15.57
N LEU A 180 4.00 2.50 -14.96
CA LEU A 180 5.09 3.46 -14.82
C LEU A 180 6.41 2.80 -15.21
N VAL A 181 7.30 3.56 -15.85
CA VAL A 181 8.68 3.10 -16.05
C VAL A 181 9.44 3.24 -14.74
N VAL A 182 10.24 2.25 -14.39
CA VAL A 182 11.07 2.26 -13.19
C VAL A 182 12.48 2.62 -13.59
N VAL A 183 13.04 3.64 -12.94
CA VAL A 183 14.41 4.10 -13.16
C VAL A 183 15.30 3.85 -11.94
N GLY A 184 16.59 3.66 -12.20
CA GLY A 184 17.58 3.42 -11.16
C GLY A 184 17.84 4.64 -10.26
N ARG A 185 18.44 4.39 -9.09
CA ARG A 185 18.73 5.43 -8.08
C ARG A 185 19.73 6.50 -8.55
N ALA A 186 20.77 6.08 -9.27
CA ALA A 186 21.88 6.96 -9.65
C ALA A 186 21.69 7.58 -11.05
N PRO A 187 22.10 8.84 -11.25
CA PRO A 187 22.20 9.43 -12.58
C PRO A 187 23.13 8.56 -13.45
N PRO A 188 22.77 8.27 -14.71
CA PRO A 188 21.74 8.92 -15.53
C PRO A 188 20.30 8.33 -15.45
N HIS A 189 19.87 7.73 -14.34
CA HIS A 189 18.51 7.17 -14.17
C HIS A 189 18.13 6.19 -15.29
N ALA A 190 18.99 5.21 -15.51
CA ALA A 190 18.74 4.15 -16.48
C ALA A 190 17.41 3.44 -16.19
N MET A 191 16.70 3.03 -17.25
CA MET A 191 15.50 2.23 -17.11
C MET A 191 15.86 0.85 -16.54
N VAL A 192 15.28 0.52 -15.39
CA VAL A 192 15.52 -0.74 -14.67
C VAL A 192 14.35 -1.70 -14.82
N GLY A 193 13.14 -1.19 -15.06
CA GLY A 193 11.96 -2.04 -15.19
C GLY A 193 10.68 -1.30 -15.50
N ILE A 194 9.56 -2.00 -15.35
CA ILE A 194 8.21 -1.46 -15.44
C ILE A 194 7.39 -1.92 -14.25
N LEU A 195 6.54 -1.02 -13.73
CA LEU A 195 5.59 -1.32 -12.68
C LEU A 195 4.17 -1.13 -13.22
N THR A 196 3.28 -2.08 -12.94
CA THR A 196 1.89 -2.07 -13.38
C THR A 196 0.92 -2.14 -12.20
N ARG A 197 -0.36 -1.80 -12.45
CA ARG A 197 -1.44 -2.05 -11.47
C ARG A 197 -1.53 -3.52 -11.03
N GLY A 198 -1.18 -4.46 -11.91
CA GLY A 198 -1.14 -5.88 -11.58
C GLY A 198 -0.11 -6.19 -10.50
N ASP A 199 1.04 -5.52 -10.54
CA ASP A 199 2.13 -5.71 -9.56
C ASP A 199 1.74 -5.15 -8.19
N LEU A 200 1.05 -3.99 -8.16
CA LEU A 200 0.47 -3.44 -6.92
C LEU A 200 -0.53 -4.41 -6.27
N LEU A 201 -1.39 -5.03 -7.08
CA LEU A 201 -2.35 -6.04 -6.61
C LEU A 201 -1.67 -7.33 -6.16
N ALA A 202 -0.63 -7.78 -6.86
CA ALA A 202 0.15 -8.95 -6.51
C ALA A 202 0.87 -8.78 -5.16
N ALA A 203 1.47 -7.60 -4.93
CA ALA A 203 2.06 -7.24 -3.65
C ALA A 203 1.01 -7.30 -2.52
N HIS A 204 -0.18 -6.76 -2.75
CA HIS A 204 -1.27 -6.84 -1.78
C HIS A 204 -1.76 -8.27 -1.51
N ALA A 205 -1.81 -9.12 -2.54
CA ALA A 205 -2.18 -10.53 -2.40
C ALA A 205 -1.19 -11.32 -1.53
N GLN A 206 0.10 -10.99 -1.58
CA GLN A 206 1.12 -11.60 -0.73
C GLN A 206 0.85 -11.34 0.76
N ARG A 207 0.44 -10.11 1.13
CA ARG A 207 0.00 -9.77 2.49
C ARG A 207 -1.16 -10.66 2.95
N LEU A 208 -2.18 -10.81 2.12
CA LEU A 208 -3.38 -11.60 2.46
C LEU A 208 -3.05 -13.08 2.68
N ARG A 209 -2.11 -13.63 1.91
CA ARG A 209 -1.62 -15.02 2.10
C ARG A 209 -0.87 -15.16 3.42
N GLN A 210 0.00 -14.21 3.75
CA GLN A 210 0.76 -14.22 5.01
C GLN A 210 -0.18 -14.12 6.23
N ALA A 211 -1.16 -13.22 6.20
CA ALA A 211 -2.14 -13.07 7.27
C ALA A 211 -2.94 -14.36 7.53
N ARG A 212 -3.42 -15.02 6.47
CA ARG A 212 -4.14 -16.30 6.58
C ARG A 212 -3.28 -17.43 7.16
N HIS A 213 -1.97 -17.40 6.94
CA HIS A 213 -1.06 -18.41 7.46
C HIS A 213 -0.83 -18.28 8.97
N VAL A 214 -0.86 -17.05 9.50
CA VAL A 214 -0.78 -16.78 10.95
C VAL A 214 -2.03 -17.31 11.66
N ASP A 215 -3.23 -16.99 11.15
CA ASP A 215 -4.50 -17.47 11.73
C ASP A 215 -4.59 -19.00 11.77
N ARG A 216 -4.02 -19.68 10.76
CA ARG A 216 -4.07 -21.14 10.67
C ARG A 216 -3.14 -21.81 11.69
N LYS A 217 -1.97 -21.22 12.01
CA LYS A 217 -1.09 -21.69 13.09
C LYS A 217 -1.71 -21.51 14.48
N PHE A 218 -2.42 -20.41 14.70
CA PHE A 218 -3.16 -20.22 15.95
C PHE A 218 -4.32 -21.22 16.10
N ARG A 219 -5.06 -21.51 15.02
CA ARG A 219 -6.12 -22.55 15.05
C ARG A 219 -5.58 -23.98 15.20
N SER A 220 -4.37 -24.30 14.72
CA SER A 220 -3.79 -25.64 14.89
C SER A 220 -3.24 -25.87 16.29
N ASN A 221 -2.70 -24.85 16.95
CA ASN A 221 -2.23 -24.95 18.35
C ASN A 221 -3.36 -24.93 19.39
N ALA A 222 -4.59 -24.58 18.98
CA ALA A 222 -5.77 -24.57 19.86
C ALA A 222 -6.57 -25.89 19.85
N ARG A 223 -6.10 -26.94 19.17
CA ARG A 223 -6.67 -28.29 19.31
C ARG A 223 -5.95 -29.01 20.45
N PRO A 224 -6.62 -29.30 21.59
CA PRO A 224 -6.06 -30.22 22.57
C PRO A 224 -5.89 -31.59 21.89
N GLN A 225 -4.72 -32.20 22.08
CA GLN A 225 -4.56 -33.63 21.80
C GLN A 225 -5.49 -34.35 22.77
N ALA A 226 -6.55 -34.96 22.24
CA ALA A 226 -7.43 -35.87 22.95
C ALA A 226 -6.92 -37.30 22.77
#